data_AF-A0A9E3B9K1-F1
#
_entry.id   AF-A0A9E3B9K1-F1
#
_cell.length_a   1.000
_cell.length_b   1.000
_cell.length_c   1.000
_cell.angle_alpha   90.00
_cell.angle_beta   90.00
_cell.angle_gamma   90.00
#
_symmetry.space_group_name_H-M   'P 1'
#
loop_
_entity.id
_entity.type
_entity.pdbx_description
1 polymer ?
#
loop_
_entity_poly.entity_id
_entity_poly.type
_entity_poly.pdbx_seq_one_letter_code
_entity_poly.pdbx_strand_id
1 'polypeptide(L)'
;VLAQLPVRDEGALAVRVAAAAAWMDWPRDRLTIQVLDDGSLHDHEQLAHAIRSVIPPGVKVEILHRGERTGFKAGNLAFGLRHSEAAYVAIFDADFVPPTDFLRRTVPVLVGDQGLAFVQARWGHANRELNWLTRVQGLLLDAHFAVEQEGRVRAGLPISFNGTAGVWRREAIENGGGWTGDTLTEDLDLSLRCALKGWRAALLPDLEVPGELPESAAGWRAQQARWTKGHAQCARKLVPQIWASALPLSRKVILTLQICQFAFYTLAFVSAVISLSLMAMGVVYIQSVAILGLAVTAFGLSASLGYLYLGQVILGREDAPKLARSLLLGIVFPSGLILANSRATVEAFAGSEMVFTRTLRAGERYVGSWRGGPELVAGVVLPIFAFTEQAWSAPFFVFAVAGLVSIGAMGWSGAVVASSRDGLVRDRYKS
;
A
#
# COMPACT_ATOMS: atom_id res chain seq x y z
N VAL A 1 -11.92 13.79 19.89
CA VAL A 1 -11.28 13.05 18.78
C VAL A 1 -12.36 12.70 17.78
N LEU A 2 -12.09 12.90 16.50
CA LEU A 2 -12.94 12.44 15.40
C LEU A 2 -12.32 11.16 14.82
N ALA A 3 -13.07 10.09 14.68
CA ALA A 3 -12.64 8.88 13.97
C ALA A 3 -13.30 8.86 12.58
N GLN A 4 -12.54 9.17 11.53
CA GLN A 4 -13.02 9.15 10.15
C GLN A 4 -12.86 7.76 9.54
N LEU A 5 -13.96 7.24 9.01
CA LEU A 5 -14.09 5.92 8.41
C LEU A 5 -14.53 6.08 6.95
N PRO A 6 -13.61 6.33 6.00
CA PRO A 6 -13.93 6.38 4.58
C PRO A 6 -14.37 5.02 4.06
N VAL A 7 -15.55 4.98 3.44
CA VAL A 7 -16.18 3.79 2.87
C VAL A 7 -16.78 4.16 1.51
N ARG A 8 -16.95 3.17 0.65
CA ARG A 8 -17.53 3.30 -0.67
C ARG A 8 -18.47 2.16 -1.02
N ASP A 9 -18.28 0.93 -0.55
CA ASP A 9 -19.22 -0.19 -0.74
C ASP A 9 -18.87 -1.36 0.21
N GLU A 10 -18.27 -1.07 1.36
CA GLU A 10 -17.61 -2.07 2.20
C GLU A 10 -18.58 -2.86 3.10
N GLY A 11 -19.84 -2.42 3.20
CA GLY A 11 -20.93 -3.15 3.85
C GLY A 11 -20.56 -3.63 5.25
N ALA A 12 -20.48 -4.96 5.43
CA ALA A 12 -20.13 -5.56 6.72
C ALA A 12 -18.78 -5.11 7.29
N LEU A 13 -17.78 -4.82 6.44
CA LEU A 13 -16.47 -4.32 6.90
C LEU A 13 -16.62 -2.91 7.50
N ALA A 14 -17.42 -2.04 6.86
CA ALA A 14 -17.74 -0.71 7.36
C ALA A 14 -18.45 -0.76 8.73
N VAL A 15 -19.42 -1.67 8.90
CA VAL A 15 -20.09 -1.91 10.18
C VAL A 15 -19.08 -2.38 11.24
N ARG A 16 -18.17 -3.29 10.87
CA ARG A 16 -17.16 -3.84 11.78
C ARG A 16 -16.17 -2.79 12.26
N VAL A 17 -15.63 -1.96 11.37
CA VAL A 17 -14.71 -0.87 11.78
C VAL A 17 -15.44 0.19 12.60
N ALA A 18 -16.70 0.51 12.27
CA ALA A 18 -17.49 1.48 13.03
C ALA A 18 -17.75 0.99 14.46
N ALA A 19 -18.10 -0.29 14.62
CA ALA A 19 -18.20 -0.92 15.92
C ALA A 19 -16.86 -0.85 16.68
N ALA A 20 -15.78 -1.32 16.07
CA ALA A 20 -14.45 -1.33 16.71
C ALA A 20 -14.01 0.08 17.14
N ALA A 21 -14.22 1.08 16.29
CA ALA A 21 -13.89 2.47 16.60
C ALA A 21 -14.72 3.01 17.77
N ALA A 22 -16.01 2.64 17.87
CA ALA A 22 -16.88 3.06 18.96
C ALA A 22 -16.55 2.39 20.31
N TRP A 23 -15.82 1.27 20.30
CA TRP A 23 -15.34 0.56 21.48
C TRP A 23 -13.94 0.96 21.93
N MET A 24 -13.29 1.92 21.27
CA MET A 24 -12.04 2.49 21.76
C MET A 24 -12.26 3.14 23.13
N ASP A 25 -11.38 2.86 24.09
CA ASP A 25 -11.35 3.48 25.42
C ASP A 25 -11.03 4.96 25.28
N TRP A 26 -12.09 5.75 25.18
CA TRP A 26 -12.04 7.19 25.18
C TRP A 26 -13.34 7.73 25.78
N PRO A 27 -13.32 8.91 26.45
CA PRO A 27 -14.55 9.52 26.94
C PRO A 27 -15.58 9.68 25.81
N ARG A 28 -16.78 9.10 26.00
CA ARG A 28 -17.81 9.00 24.94
C ARG A 28 -18.30 10.36 24.45
N ASP A 29 -18.35 11.34 25.36
CA ASP A 29 -18.65 12.74 25.09
C ASP A 29 -17.56 13.47 24.28
N ARG A 30 -16.38 12.85 24.13
CA ARG A 30 -15.23 13.38 23.40
C ARG A 30 -14.83 12.52 22.21
N LEU A 31 -15.65 11.54 21.83
CA LEU A 31 -15.45 10.68 20.67
C LEU A 31 -16.62 10.85 19.69
N THR A 32 -16.28 11.20 18.44
CA THR A 32 -17.22 11.19 17.32
C THR A 32 -16.76 10.18 16.29
N ILE A 33 -17.61 9.22 15.96
CA ILE A 33 -17.41 8.30 14.83
C ILE A 33 -18.02 8.95 13.59
N GLN A 34 -17.24 9.15 12.54
CA GLN A 34 -17.68 9.76 11.29
C GLN A 34 -17.46 8.79 10.13
N VAL A 35 -18.55 8.20 9.66
CA VAL A 35 -18.57 7.32 8.50
C VAL A 35 -18.78 8.17 7.26
N LEU A 36 -17.87 8.04 6.31
CA LEU A 36 -17.81 8.87 5.12
C LEU A 36 -18.10 7.98 3.91
N ASP A 37 -19.35 7.93 3.47
CA ASP A 37 -19.83 7.00 2.46
C ASP A 37 -19.82 7.59 1.04
N ASP A 38 -19.04 6.96 0.17
CA ASP A 38 -18.93 7.24 -1.27
C ASP A 38 -19.75 6.27 -2.14
N GLY A 39 -20.59 5.42 -1.52
CA GLY A 39 -21.39 4.40 -2.20
C GLY A 39 -22.64 4.93 -2.89
N SER A 40 -23.50 4.03 -3.35
CA SER A 40 -24.79 4.41 -3.93
C SER A 40 -25.74 4.92 -2.84
N LEU A 41 -26.64 5.86 -3.20
CA LEU A 41 -27.65 6.36 -2.25
C LEU A 41 -28.57 5.25 -1.71
N HIS A 42 -28.83 4.20 -2.51
CA HIS A 42 -29.65 3.08 -2.08
C HIS A 42 -28.97 2.27 -0.98
N ASP A 43 -27.66 2.04 -1.11
CA ASP A 43 -26.87 1.28 -0.14
C ASP A 43 -26.57 2.11 1.12
N HIS A 44 -26.55 3.44 0.99
CA HIS A 44 -26.28 4.37 2.08
C HIS A 44 -27.22 4.20 3.28
N GLU A 45 -28.54 4.17 3.04
CA GLU A 45 -29.53 4.06 4.14
C GLU A 45 -29.43 2.72 4.87
N GLN A 46 -29.19 1.63 4.13
CA GLN A 46 -28.99 0.31 4.71
C GLN A 46 -27.73 0.26 5.57
N LEU A 47 -26.64 0.83 5.06
CA LEU A 47 -25.39 0.96 5.80
C LEU A 47 -25.57 1.82 7.05
N ALA A 48 -26.26 2.96 6.92
CA ALA A 48 -26.51 3.87 8.03
C ALA A 48 -27.32 3.20 9.15
N HIS A 49 -28.34 2.42 8.80
CA HIS A 49 -29.12 1.64 9.75
C HIS A 49 -28.26 0.58 10.44
N ALA A 50 -27.47 -0.19 9.67
CA ALA A 50 -26.61 -1.25 10.20
C ALA A 50 -25.49 -0.72 11.11
N ILE A 51 -24.96 0.47 10.82
CA ILE A 51 -23.96 1.10 11.69
C ILE A 51 -24.62 1.58 12.98
N ARG A 52 -25.75 2.31 12.90
CA ARG A 52 -26.42 2.82 14.10
C ARG A 52 -26.82 1.71 15.08
N SER A 53 -27.11 0.50 14.61
CA SER A 53 -27.48 -0.63 15.46
C SER A 53 -26.32 -1.23 16.26
N VAL A 54 -25.06 -0.99 15.85
CA VAL A 54 -23.86 -1.52 16.54
C VAL A 54 -23.13 -0.48 17.39
N ILE A 55 -23.50 0.81 17.30
CA ILE A 55 -22.88 1.87 18.08
C ILE A 55 -23.50 1.92 19.50
N PRO A 56 -22.68 1.85 20.56
CA PRO A 56 -23.19 1.91 21.94
C PRO A 56 -23.80 3.28 22.28
N PRO A 57 -24.80 3.34 23.18
CA PRO A 57 -25.38 4.59 23.62
C PRO A 57 -24.34 5.59 24.17
N GLY A 58 -24.51 6.87 23.82
CA GLY A 58 -23.66 7.96 24.27
C GLY A 58 -22.42 8.23 23.42
N VAL A 59 -22.10 7.39 22.43
CA VAL A 59 -21.08 7.70 21.42
C VAL A 59 -21.73 8.45 20.27
N LYS A 60 -21.18 9.61 19.89
CA LYS A 60 -21.69 10.39 18.75
C LYS A 60 -21.31 9.67 17.45
N VAL A 61 -22.29 9.46 16.56
CA VAL A 61 -22.07 8.92 15.23
C VAL A 61 -22.64 9.85 14.16
N GLU A 62 -21.83 10.16 13.17
CA GLU A 62 -22.17 10.93 11.97
C GLU A 62 -21.95 10.01 10.76
N ILE A 63 -22.96 9.90 9.90
CA ILE A 63 -22.88 9.08 8.68
C ILE A 63 -23.21 10.03 7.53
N LEU A 64 -22.21 10.31 6.71
CA LEU A 64 -22.24 11.36 5.71
C LEU A 64 -22.12 10.77 4.32
N HIS A 65 -22.90 11.31 3.38
CA HIS A 65 -22.82 11.01 1.95
C HIS A 65 -22.62 12.32 1.19
N ARG A 66 -21.59 12.40 0.35
CA ARG A 66 -21.22 13.67 -0.31
C ARG A 66 -21.78 13.84 -1.73
N GLY A 67 -22.55 12.88 -2.23
CA GLY A 67 -23.15 12.89 -3.57
C GLY A 67 -22.15 12.72 -4.72
N GLU A 68 -21.23 13.68 -4.87
CA GLU A 68 -20.20 13.67 -5.91
C GLU A 68 -18.85 13.11 -5.41
N ARG A 69 -18.29 12.17 -6.17
CA ARG A 69 -17.06 11.47 -5.82
C ARG A 69 -15.79 12.16 -6.33
N THR A 70 -15.66 13.46 -6.08
CA THR A 70 -14.51 14.26 -6.51
C THR A 70 -13.30 14.00 -5.60
N GLY A 71 -12.13 13.72 -6.17
CA GLY A 71 -10.89 13.52 -5.37
C GLY A 71 -10.84 12.26 -4.51
N PHE A 72 -11.67 11.25 -4.78
CA PHE A 72 -11.62 9.92 -4.14
C PHE A 72 -11.60 10.00 -2.59
N LYS A 73 -10.82 9.14 -1.91
CA LYS A 73 -10.71 9.11 -0.45
C LYS A 73 -10.29 10.46 0.14
N ALA A 74 -9.33 11.15 -0.48
CA ALA A 74 -8.87 12.47 -0.05
C ALA A 74 -10.01 13.50 0.02
N GLY A 75 -10.81 13.58 -1.05
CA GLY A 75 -11.96 14.48 -1.08
C GLY A 75 -13.04 14.10 -0.06
N ASN A 76 -13.18 12.81 0.25
CA ASN A 76 -14.15 12.32 1.22
C ASN A 76 -13.72 12.70 2.65
N LEU A 77 -12.44 12.49 2.97
CA LEU A 77 -11.84 12.95 4.23
C LEU A 77 -11.96 14.48 4.38
N ALA A 78 -11.65 15.24 3.32
CA ALA A 78 -11.83 16.70 3.29
C ALA A 78 -13.29 17.13 3.52
N PHE A 79 -14.26 16.41 2.91
CA PHE A 79 -15.68 16.63 3.12
C PHE A 79 -16.06 16.43 4.60
N GLY A 80 -15.61 15.32 5.19
CA GLY A 80 -15.86 15.02 6.59
C GLY A 80 -15.29 16.05 7.57
N LEU A 81 -14.09 16.57 7.30
CA LEU A 81 -13.45 17.55 8.18
C LEU A 81 -14.24 18.86 8.32
N ARG A 82 -15.01 19.25 7.29
CA ARG A 82 -15.87 20.45 7.35
C ARG A 82 -17.05 20.33 8.32
N HIS A 83 -17.37 19.12 8.76
CA HIS A 83 -18.51 18.83 9.64
C HIS A 83 -18.10 18.62 11.11
N SER A 84 -16.85 18.90 11.45
CA SER A 84 -16.31 18.72 12.80
C SER A 84 -15.28 19.81 13.10
N GLU A 85 -15.03 20.05 14.39
CA GLU A 85 -13.95 20.93 14.88
C GLU A 85 -12.97 20.16 15.79
N ALA A 86 -12.96 18.82 15.69
CA ALA A 86 -12.10 18.01 16.52
C ALA A 86 -10.61 18.28 16.24
N ALA A 87 -9.84 18.56 17.29
CA ALA A 87 -8.40 18.83 17.21
C ALA A 87 -7.57 17.62 16.74
N TYR A 88 -8.08 16.40 16.95
CA TYR A 88 -7.42 15.15 16.59
C TYR A 88 -8.33 14.28 15.75
N VAL A 89 -7.80 13.72 14.67
CA VAL A 89 -8.51 12.96 13.64
C VAL A 89 -7.85 11.60 13.48
N ALA A 90 -8.48 10.56 14.01
CA ALA A 90 -8.11 9.17 13.75
C ALA A 90 -8.69 8.72 12.41
N ILE A 91 -7.93 7.99 11.60
CA ILE A 91 -8.37 7.52 10.30
C ILE A 91 -8.22 6.00 10.23
N PHE A 92 -9.31 5.31 9.86
CA PHE A 92 -9.31 3.88 9.64
C PHE A 92 -10.04 3.51 8.35
N ASP A 93 -9.36 2.77 7.48
CA ASP A 93 -10.00 2.09 6.37
C ASP A 93 -10.92 0.96 6.86
N ALA A 94 -11.94 0.63 6.07
CA ALA A 94 -13.00 -0.30 6.45
C ALA A 94 -12.50 -1.71 6.82
N ASP A 95 -11.37 -2.13 6.28
CA ASP A 95 -10.73 -3.41 6.51
C ASP A 95 -9.84 -3.46 7.76
N PHE A 96 -9.64 -2.33 8.46
CA PHE A 96 -8.85 -2.24 9.68
C PHE A 96 -9.72 -2.29 10.94
N VAL A 97 -9.20 -2.90 12.01
CA VAL A 97 -9.88 -3.02 13.30
C VAL A 97 -8.99 -2.45 14.41
N PRO A 98 -9.21 -1.21 14.88
CA PRO A 98 -8.41 -0.63 15.95
C PRO A 98 -8.54 -1.41 17.26
N PRO A 99 -7.45 -1.59 18.03
CA PRO A 99 -7.53 -2.08 19.39
C PRO A 99 -8.20 -1.05 20.30
N THR A 100 -8.77 -1.51 21.42
CA THR A 100 -9.54 -0.64 22.32
C THR A 100 -8.68 0.47 22.95
N ASP A 101 -7.39 0.23 23.20
CA ASP A 101 -6.47 1.19 23.79
C ASP A 101 -5.85 2.18 22.77
N PHE A 102 -6.23 2.12 21.49
CA PHE A 102 -5.59 2.87 20.41
C PHE A 102 -5.49 4.37 20.69
N LEU A 103 -6.60 5.02 21.08
CA LEU A 103 -6.60 6.46 21.36
C LEU A 103 -5.84 6.82 22.64
N ARG A 104 -5.88 5.96 23.66
CA ARG A 104 -5.08 6.13 24.90
C ARG A 104 -3.59 6.09 24.64
N ARG A 105 -3.14 5.34 23.63
CA ARG A 105 -1.72 5.23 23.27
C ARG A 105 -1.27 6.31 22.29
N THR A 106 -2.13 6.77 21.40
CA THR A 106 -1.76 7.71 20.32
C THR A 106 -1.96 9.18 20.68
N VAL A 107 -3.11 9.55 21.25
CA VAL A 107 -3.45 10.97 21.50
C VAL A 107 -2.49 11.63 22.50
N PRO A 108 -2.10 11.00 23.62
CA PRO A 108 -1.15 11.60 24.56
C PRO A 108 0.22 11.93 23.93
N VAL A 109 0.67 11.15 22.94
CA VAL A 109 1.92 11.41 22.22
C VAL A 109 1.83 12.72 21.44
N LEU A 110 0.70 12.96 20.74
CA LEU A 110 0.46 14.23 20.05
C LEU A 110 0.32 15.41 21.03
N VAL A 111 -0.34 15.21 22.16
CA VAL A 111 -0.50 16.25 23.18
C VAL A 111 0.86 16.62 23.80
N GLY A 112 1.71 15.63 24.05
CA GLY A 112 3.03 15.81 24.64
C GLY A 112 4.04 16.52 23.74
N ASP A 113 3.85 16.47 22.41
CA ASP A 113 4.75 17.12 21.44
C ASP A 113 3.94 17.89 20.37
N GLN A 114 3.93 19.21 20.51
CA GLN A 114 3.21 20.12 19.61
C GLN A 114 3.82 20.19 18.20
N GLY A 115 5.04 19.67 17.99
CA GLY A 115 5.66 19.60 16.67
C GLY A 115 5.24 18.37 15.84
N LEU A 116 4.41 17.48 16.39
CA LEU A 116 3.92 16.29 15.69
C LEU A 116 2.65 16.58 14.88
N ALA A 117 2.71 16.29 13.58
CA ALA A 117 1.56 16.27 12.70
C ALA A 117 0.68 15.05 12.91
N PHE A 118 1.29 13.87 13.05
CA PHE A 118 0.56 12.63 13.26
C PHE A 118 1.36 11.59 14.03
N VAL A 119 0.63 10.62 14.59
CA VAL A 119 1.14 9.37 15.16
C VAL A 119 0.61 8.23 14.31
N GLN A 120 1.53 7.41 13.81
CA GLN A 120 1.24 6.21 13.02
C GLN A 120 1.39 4.96 13.90
N ALA A 121 0.41 4.07 13.87
CA ALA A 121 0.54 2.71 14.39
C ALA A 121 1.02 1.76 13.28
N ARG A 122 1.61 0.62 13.64
CA ARG A 122 1.98 -0.42 12.69
C ARG A 122 0.75 -1.13 12.16
N TRP A 123 0.78 -1.52 10.89
CA TRP A 123 -0.23 -2.42 10.33
C TRP A 123 -0.01 -3.86 10.82
N GLY A 124 -1.08 -4.46 11.30
CA GLY A 124 -1.19 -5.91 11.45
C GLY A 124 -1.93 -6.53 10.30
N HIS A 125 -1.91 -7.87 10.24
CA HIS A 125 -2.38 -8.61 9.08
C HIS A 125 -3.30 -9.75 9.51
N ALA A 126 -4.61 -9.51 9.52
CA ALA A 126 -5.62 -10.45 10.02
C ALA A 126 -5.66 -11.77 9.22
N ASN A 127 -5.39 -11.70 7.92
CA ASN A 127 -5.38 -12.85 7.00
C ASN A 127 -3.96 -13.25 6.54
N ARG A 128 -2.92 -12.96 7.34
CA ARG A 128 -1.51 -13.27 7.01
C ARG A 128 -1.29 -14.72 6.61
N GLU A 129 -1.93 -15.66 7.30
CA GLU A 129 -1.71 -17.10 7.10
C GLU A 129 -2.69 -17.73 6.10
N LEU A 130 -3.53 -16.93 5.42
CA LEU A 130 -4.51 -17.43 4.45
C LEU A 130 -3.84 -18.16 3.28
N ASN A 131 -2.81 -17.57 2.68
CA ASN A 131 -2.07 -18.17 1.58
C ASN A 131 -0.65 -17.57 1.48
N TRP A 132 0.18 -18.10 0.57
CA TRP A 132 1.55 -17.60 0.39
C TRP A 132 1.61 -16.14 -0.04
N LEU A 133 0.61 -15.64 -0.78
CA LEU A 133 0.56 -14.27 -1.25
C LEU A 133 0.29 -13.30 -0.09
N THR A 134 -0.68 -13.58 0.80
CA THR A 134 -0.92 -12.77 2.00
C THR A 134 0.25 -12.84 2.98
N ARG A 135 0.90 -14.00 3.08
CA ARG A 135 2.09 -14.16 3.93
C ARG A 135 3.29 -13.33 3.47
N VAL A 136 3.54 -13.30 2.16
CA VAL A 136 4.59 -12.48 1.56
C VAL A 136 4.28 -10.99 1.68
N GLN A 137 3.03 -10.58 1.43
CA GLN A 137 2.61 -9.20 1.65
C GLN A 137 2.84 -8.76 3.10
N GLY A 138 2.46 -9.59 4.07
CA GLY A 138 2.70 -9.30 5.48
C GLY A 138 4.19 -9.21 5.84
N LEU A 139 5.04 -10.06 5.25
CA LEU A 139 6.49 -9.99 5.43
C LEU A 139 7.07 -8.67 4.90
N LEU A 140 6.64 -8.22 3.72
CA LEU A 140 7.10 -6.98 3.10
C LEU A 140 6.69 -5.75 3.93
N LEU A 141 5.44 -5.74 4.40
CA LEU A 141 4.90 -4.64 5.21
C LEU A 141 5.48 -4.62 6.64
N ASP A 142 5.69 -5.79 7.25
CA ASP A 142 6.39 -5.91 8.54
C ASP A 142 7.75 -5.20 8.48
N ALA A 143 8.57 -5.48 7.45
CA ALA A 143 9.88 -4.85 7.29
C ALA A 143 9.77 -3.35 7.03
N HIS A 144 8.78 -2.91 6.25
CA HIS A 144 8.52 -1.48 6.02
C HIS A 144 8.27 -0.72 7.33
N PHE A 145 7.45 -1.26 8.24
CA PHE A 145 7.17 -0.61 9.51
C PHE A 145 8.32 -0.78 10.52
N ALA A 146 8.82 -2.00 10.71
CA ALA A 146 9.77 -2.33 11.78
C ALA A 146 11.22 -1.87 11.48
N VAL A 147 11.60 -1.79 10.20
CA VAL A 147 12.96 -1.40 9.81
C VAL A 147 12.96 0.00 9.21
N GLU A 148 12.21 0.22 8.13
CA GLU A 148 12.32 1.45 7.34
C GLU A 148 11.71 2.66 8.07
N GLN A 149 10.43 2.58 8.45
CA GLN A 149 9.73 3.69 9.11
C GLN A 149 10.35 4.00 10.47
N GLU A 150 10.62 2.97 11.27
CA GLU A 150 11.27 3.15 12.56
C GLU A 150 12.69 3.73 12.42
N GLY A 151 13.50 3.22 11.49
CA GLY A 151 14.82 3.75 11.19
C GLY A 151 14.78 5.22 10.77
N ARG A 152 13.80 5.60 9.95
CA ARG A 152 13.57 7.01 9.56
C ARG A 152 13.22 7.89 10.75
N VAL A 153 12.26 7.50 11.59
CA VAL A 153 11.87 8.26 12.78
C VAL A 153 13.06 8.45 13.72
N ARG A 154 13.83 7.38 13.99
CA ARG A 154 15.04 7.43 14.84
C ARG A 154 16.14 8.30 14.24
N ALA A 155 16.26 8.37 12.91
CA ALA A 155 17.16 9.29 12.21
C ALA A 155 16.62 10.73 12.09
N GLY A 156 15.44 11.01 12.67
CA GLY A 156 14.75 12.29 12.56
C GLY A 156 14.31 12.62 11.14
N LEU A 157 14.20 11.63 10.24
CA LEU A 157 13.74 11.77 8.86
C LEU A 157 12.21 11.71 8.79
N PRO A 158 11.59 12.44 7.86
CA PRO A 158 10.14 12.34 7.65
C PRO A 158 9.71 10.92 7.28
N ILE A 159 8.56 10.51 7.84
CA ILE A 159 7.83 9.32 7.43
C ILE A 159 6.52 9.72 6.77
N SER A 160 5.95 8.79 6.02
CA SER A 160 4.65 8.95 5.39
C SER A 160 3.58 8.34 6.28
N PHE A 161 2.48 9.05 6.48
CA PHE A 161 1.24 8.45 6.92
C PHE A 161 0.81 7.41 5.90
N ASN A 162 0.45 6.22 6.35
CA ASN A 162 0.11 5.11 5.47
C ASN A 162 -1.40 5.08 5.15
N GLY A 163 -2.08 6.21 5.22
CA GLY A 163 -3.50 6.31 4.84
C GLY A 163 -4.51 5.77 5.85
N THR A 164 -4.08 5.05 6.89
CA THR A 164 -4.94 4.44 7.91
C THR A 164 -4.13 4.13 9.18
N ALA A 165 -4.82 3.74 10.25
CA ALA A 165 -4.21 3.31 11.52
C ALA A 165 -3.31 4.38 12.15
N GLY A 166 -3.76 5.63 12.14
CA GLY A 166 -3.06 6.70 12.83
C GLY A 166 -3.96 7.89 13.15
N VAL A 167 -3.41 8.80 13.95
CA VAL A 167 -4.09 10.00 14.43
C VAL A 167 -3.34 11.22 13.95
N TRP A 168 -4.05 12.10 13.26
CA TRP A 168 -3.57 13.41 12.83
C TRP A 168 -3.99 14.49 13.81
N ARG A 169 -3.13 15.50 13.96
CA ARG A 169 -3.49 16.82 14.46
C ARG A 169 -4.16 17.61 13.33
N ARG A 170 -5.37 18.12 13.57
CA ARG A 170 -6.13 18.92 12.60
C ARG A 170 -5.33 20.13 12.10
N GLU A 171 -4.71 20.87 13.02
CA GLU A 171 -3.88 22.03 12.68
C GLU A 171 -2.77 21.69 11.67
N ALA A 172 -2.16 20.50 11.79
CA ALA A 172 -1.14 20.07 10.84
C ALA A 172 -1.74 19.74 9.46
N ILE A 173 -2.94 19.15 9.41
CA ILE A 173 -3.67 18.94 8.15
C ILE A 173 -3.94 20.29 7.48
N GLU A 174 -4.50 21.25 8.21
CA GLU A 174 -4.84 22.58 7.72
C GLU A 174 -3.60 23.36 7.28
N ASN A 175 -2.55 23.36 8.13
CA ASN A 175 -1.27 23.97 7.82
C ASN A 175 -0.64 23.31 6.59
N GLY A 176 -0.76 21.99 6.43
CA GLY A 176 -0.31 21.28 5.24
C GLY A 176 -1.03 21.71 3.95
N GLY A 177 -2.21 22.31 4.04
CA GLY A 177 -3.07 22.69 2.92
C GLY A 177 -4.26 21.73 2.70
N GLY A 178 -4.55 20.86 3.68
CA GLY A 178 -5.67 19.91 3.64
C GLY A 178 -5.41 18.65 2.82
N TRP A 179 -6.40 17.77 2.81
CA TRP A 179 -6.43 16.59 1.93
C TRP A 179 -6.66 17.03 0.48
N THR A 180 -5.82 16.56 -0.44
CA THR A 180 -5.93 16.86 -1.87
C THR A 180 -6.06 15.57 -2.66
N GLY A 181 -6.98 15.55 -3.63
CA GLY A 181 -7.22 14.40 -4.49
C GLY A 181 -6.50 14.46 -5.83
N ASP A 182 -5.42 15.23 -5.94
CA ASP A 182 -4.61 15.42 -7.15
C ASP A 182 -3.51 14.35 -7.34
N THR A 183 -3.32 13.50 -6.33
CA THR A 183 -2.49 12.30 -6.37
C THR A 183 -3.28 11.10 -5.84
N LEU A 184 -2.92 9.89 -6.25
CA LEU A 184 -3.55 8.65 -5.76
C LEU A 184 -3.06 8.21 -4.37
N THR A 185 -2.11 8.93 -3.79
CA THR A 185 -1.51 8.70 -2.46
C THR A 185 -1.57 10.00 -1.67
N GLU A 186 -2.79 10.40 -1.31
CA GLU A 186 -3.08 11.65 -0.60
C GLU A 186 -2.39 11.75 0.77
N ASP A 187 -2.13 10.59 1.35
CA ASP A 187 -1.48 10.36 2.63
C ASP A 187 0.01 10.71 2.59
N LEU A 188 0.73 10.18 1.60
CA LEU A 188 2.12 10.53 1.29
C LEU A 188 2.22 12.02 0.98
N ASP A 189 1.32 12.53 0.13
CA ASP A 189 1.32 13.91 -0.32
C ASP A 189 1.18 14.90 0.85
N LEU A 190 0.18 14.68 1.72
CA LEU A 190 -0.03 15.52 2.90
C LEU A 190 1.14 15.41 3.88
N SER A 191 1.63 14.19 4.14
CA SER A 191 2.76 13.96 5.05
C SER A 191 3.99 14.77 4.67
N LEU A 192 4.33 14.78 3.38
CA LEU A 192 5.49 15.50 2.88
C LEU A 192 5.29 17.01 2.85
N ARG A 193 4.07 17.49 2.52
CA ARG A 193 3.74 18.92 2.65
C ARG A 193 3.87 19.41 4.09
N CYS A 194 3.40 18.63 5.07
CA CYS A 194 3.60 18.94 6.48
C CYS A 194 5.08 18.90 6.87
N ALA A 195 5.84 17.91 6.40
CA ALA A 195 7.27 17.80 6.68
C ALA A 195 8.08 18.99 6.12
N LEU A 196 7.74 19.50 4.93
CA LEU A 196 8.34 20.70 4.36
C LEU A 196 8.04 21.98 5.17
N LYS A 197 6.98 21.96 5.98
CA LYS A 197 6.62 23.01 6.93
C LYS A 197 7.19 22.80 8.34
N GLY A 198 8.04 21.78 8.52
CA GLY A 198 8.72 21.51 9.78
C GLY A 198 7.97 20.59 10.74
N TRP A 199 6.81 20.07 10.35
CA TRP A 199 6.11 19.07 11.16
C TRP A 199 6.86 17.74 11.19
N ARG A 200 6.84 17.09 12.35
CA ARG A 200 7.37 15.74 12.54
C ARG A 200 6.24 14.73 12.62
N ALA A 201 6.61 13.46 12.55
CA ALA A 201 5.69 12.35 12.75
C ALA A 201 6.31 11.36 13.74
N ALA A 202 5.45 10.65 14.47
CA ALA A 202 5.85 9.58 15.37
C ALA A 202 5.30 8.23 14.89
N LEU A 203 6.06 7.17 15.12
CA LEU A 203 5.64 5.79 14.90
C LEU A 203 5.56 5.10 16.27
N LEU A 204 4.48 4.37 16.52
CA LEU A 204 4.35 3.47 17.66
C LEU A 204 4.52 2.02 17.17
N PRO A 205 5.73 1.44 17.23
CA PRO A 205 5.99 0.11 16.67
C PRO A 205 5.23 -1.02 17.40
N ASP A 206 5.01 -0.84 18.71
CA ASP A 206 4.30 -1.79 19.58
C ASP A 206 2.78 -1.61 19.57
N LEU A 207 2.23 -0.71 18.74
CA LEU A 207 0.80 -0.55 18.54
C LEU A 207 0.46 -1.09 17.16
N GLU A 208 -0.23 -2.22 17.12
CA GLU A 208 -0.61 -2.90 15.88
C GLU A 208 -2.11 -2.76 15.63
N VAL A 209 -2.49 -2.40 14.40
CA VAL A 209 -3.88 -2.37 13.96
C VAL A 209 -4.08 -3.41 12.86
N PRO A 210 -4.76 -4.55 13.12
CA PRO A 210 -4.97 -5.58 12.11
C PRO A 210 -5.86 -5.07 10.96
N GLY A 211 -5.37 -5.27 9.74
CA GLY A 211 -6.11 -5.07 8.48
C GLY A 211 -6.12 -6.33 7.60
N GLU A 212 -6.95 -6.34 6.55
CA GLU A 212 -7.00 -7.43 5.57
C GLU A 212 -6.07 -7.16 4.38
N LEU A 213 -5.27 -8.14 4.00
CA LEU A 213 -4.42 -8.09 2.82
C LEU A 213 -5.16 -8.61 1.57
N PRO A 214 -4.85 -8.10 0.37
CA PRO A 214 -5.37 -8.67 -0.88
C PRO A 214 -5.12 -10.18 -1.00
N GLU A 215 -6.20 -10.95 -1.14
CA GLU A 215 -6.12 -12.42 -1.19
C GLU A 215 -5.74 -12.95 -2.57
N SER A 216 -5.84 -12.12 -3.62
CA SER A 216 -5.62 -12.49 -5.01
C SER A 216 -4.51 -11.66 -5.66
N ALA A 217 -3.81 -12.27 -6.62
CA ALA A 217 -2.77 -11.59 -7.39
C ALA A 217 -3.31 -10.36 -8.16
N ALA A 218 -4.55 -10.42 -8.64
CA ALA A 218 -5.20 -9.28 -9.29
C ALA A 218 -5.40 -8.11 -8.32
N GLY A 219 -5.88 -8.38 -7.09
CA GLY A 219 -6.06 -7.37 -6.05
C GLY A 219 -4.73 -6.74 -5.63
N TRP A 220 -3.71 -7.58 -5.37
CA TRP A 220 -2.38 -7.10 -4.99
C TRP A 220 -1.72 -6.28 -6.11
N ARG A 221 -1.77 -6.77 -7.36
CA ARG A 221 -1.26 -6.05 -8.53
C ARG A 221 -1.95 -4.69 -8.73
N ALA A 222 -3.26 -4.61 -8.55
CA ALA A 222 -4.00 -3.34 -8.66
C ALA A 222 -3.63 -2.37 -7.53
N GLN A 223 -3.47 -2.85 -6.29
CA GLN A 223 -3.05 -2.03 -5.15
C GLN A 223 -1.64 -1.47 -5.37
N GLN A 224 -0.67 -2.33 -5.70
CA GLN A 224 0.72 -1.94 -5.92
C GLN A 224 0.90 -0.98 -7.11
N ALA A 225 0.14 -1.18 -8.19
CA ALA A 225 0.14 -0.26 -9.32
C ALA A 225 -0.41 1.12 -8.91
N ARG A 226 -1.45 1.16 -8.07
CA ARG A 226 -2.01 2.42 -7.56
C ARG A 226 -1.00 3.17 -6.68
N TRP A 227 -0.33 2.48 -5.76
CA TRP A 227 0.73 3.06 -4.93
C TRP A 227 1.89 3.58 -5.79
N THR A 228 2.33 2.79 -6.77
CA THR A 228 3.39 3.20 -7.70
C THR A 228 3.02 4.48 -8.46
N LYS A 229 1.79 4.52 -9.00
CA LYS A 229 1.28 5.70 -9.73
C LYS A 229 1.18 6.92 -8.82
N GLY A 230 0.66 6.77 -7.60
CA GLY A 230 0.56 7.84 -6.61
C GLY A 230 1.92 8.39 -6.20
N HIS A 231 2.88 7.52 -5.90
CA HIS A 231 4.26 7.92 -5.62
C HIS A 231 4.90 8.71 -6.77
N ALA A 232 4.72 8.28 -8.02
CA ALA A 232 5.22 8.99 -9.19
C ALA A 232 4.53 10.36 -9.39
N GLN A 233 3.23 10.47 -9.11
CA GLN A 233 2.50 11.75 -9.10
C GLN A 233 3.02 12.68 -7.99
N CYS A 234 3.22 12.17 -6.78
CA CYS A 234 3.86 12.91 -5.68
C CYS A 234 5.29 13.33 -6.05
N ALA A 235 6.05 12.48 -6.76
CA ALA A 235 7.40 12.83 -7.22
C ALA A 235 7.34 14.04 -8.14
N ARG A 236 6.48 14.01 -9.17
CA ARG A 236 6.29 15.11 -10.11
C ARG A 236 5.88 16.41 -9.41
N LYS A 237 5.03 16.32 -8.37
CA LYS A 237 4.50 17.47 -7.64
C LYS A 237 5.49 18.05 -6.61
N LEU A 238 6.12 17.20 -5.81
CA LEU A 238 6.83 17.58 -4.59
C LEU A 238 8.35 17.59 -4.72
N VAL A 239 8.95 16.80 -5.63
CA VAL A 239 10.42 16.83 -5.83
C VAL A 239 10.90 18.23 -6.21
N PRO A 240 10.28 18.96 -7.17
CA PRO A 240 10.70 20.33 -7.46
C PRO A 240 10.66 21.26 -6.23
N GLN A 241 9.64 21.12 -5.39
CA GLN A 241 9.48 21.92 -4.16
C GLN A 241 10.54 21.56 -3.11
N ILE A 242 10.85 20.27 -2.95
CA ILE A 242 11.92 19.79 -2.06
C ILE A 242 13.26 20.39 -2.48
N TRP A 243 13.58 20.37 -3.78
CA TRP A 243 14.84 20.89 -4.27
C TRP A 243 14.94 22.42 -4.22
N ALA A 244 13.82 23.13 -4.31
CA ALA A 244 13.73 24.57 -4.09
C ALA A 244 13.75 24.99 -2.61
N SER A 245 13.49 24.06 -1.67
CA SER A 245 13.45 24.37 -0.24
C SER A 245 14.83 24.69 0.36
N ALA A 246 14.84 25.26 1.57
CA ALA A 246 16.04 25.50 2.37
C ALA A 246 16.62 24.25 3.05
N LEU A 247 16.10 23.05 2.75
CA LEU A 247 16.59 21.81 3.36
C LEU A 247 18.06 21.51 2.97
N PRO A 248 18.83 20.88 3.87
CA PRO A 248 20.16 20.36 3.52
C PRO A 248 20.12 19.39 2.35
N LEU A 249 21.20 19.35 1.55
CA LEU A 249 21.29 18.47 0.37
C LEU A 249 21.02 17.00 0.72
N SER A 250 21.57 16.50 1.83
CA SER A 250 21.33 15.12 2.29
C SER A 250 19.85 14.82 2.51
N ARG A 251 19.11 15.76 3.11
CA ARG A 251 17.65 15.66 3.34
C ARG A 251 16.89 15.67 2.02
N LYS A 252 17.27 16.53 1.08
CA LYS A 252 16.66 16.59 -0.27
C LYS A 252 16.81 15.27 -1.00
N VAL A 253 18.01 14.68 -0.97
CA VAL A 253 18.30 13.38 -1.58
C VAL A 253 17.46 12.27 -0.93
N ILE A 254 17.46 12.17 0.41
CA ILE A 254 16.72 11.12 1.12
C ILE A 254 15.20 11.21 0.87
N LEU A 255 14.63 12.42 0.88
CA LEU A 255 13.21 12.62 0.56
C LEU A 255 12.89 12.26 -0.89
N THR A 256 13.78 12.60 -1.82
CA THR A 256 13.62 12.21 -3.23
C THR A 256 13.63 10.68 -3.36
N LEU A 257 14.56 10.00 -2.69
CA LEU A 257 14.64 8.53 -2.71
C LEU A 257 13.40 7.87 -2.09
N GLN A 258 12.85 8.43 -1.00
CA GLN A 258 11.61 7.96 -0.39
C GLN A 258 10.42 8.04 -1.35
N ILE A 259 10.25 9.19 -2.01
CA ILE A 259 9.13 9.38 -2.93
C ILE A 259 9.29 8.47 -4.15
N CYS A 260 10.51 8.38 -4.69
CA CYS A 260 10.84 7.58 -5.85
C CYS A 260 11.07 6.09 -5.52
N GLN A 261 10.68 5.60 -4.34
CA GLN A 261 11.00 4.24 -3.92
C GLN A 261 10.49 3.16 -4.88
N PHE A 262 9.39 3.40 -5.61
CA PHE A 262 8.83 2.47 -6.61
C PHE A 262 9.49 2.56 -7.99
N ALA A 263 10.38 3.53 -8.23
CA ALA A 263 11.09 3.69 -9.50
C ALA A 263 11.98 2.49 -9.85
N PHE A 264 12.35 1.67 -8.86
CA PHE A 264 13.10 0.43 -9.09
C PHE A 264 12.40 -0.53 -10.06
N TYR A 265 11.06 -0.59 -10.08
CA TYR A 265 10.33 -1.42 -11.04
C TYR A 265 10.60 -0.96 -12.47
N THR A 266 10.50 0.36 -12.71
CA THR A 266 10.76 0.96 -14.03
C THR A 266 12.23 0.83 -14.42
N LEU A 267 13.16 1.04 -13.48
CA LEU A 267 14.59 0.86 -13.73
C LEU A 267 14.92 -0.60 -14.07
N ALA A 268 14.35 -1.56 -13.34
CA ALA A 268 14.52 -2.98 -13.63
C ALA A 268 13.92 -3.35 -14.99
N PHE A 269 12.77 -2.78 -15.37
CA PHE A 269 12.15 -3.00 -16.67
C PHE A 269 13.03 -2.47 -17.81
N VAL A 270 13.50 -1.23 -17.70
CA VAL A 270 14.40 -0.62 -18.70
C VAL A 270 15.71 -1.40 -18.79
N SER A 271 16.27 -1.80 -17.65
CA SER A 271 17.49 -2.63 -17.59
C SER A 271 17.28 -3.98 -18.29
N ALA A 272 16.14 -4.63 -18.10
CA ALA A 272 15.81 -5.88 -18.78
C ALA A 272 15.68 -5.67 -20.30
N VAL A 273 15.01 -4.60 -20.75
CA VAL A 273 14.89 -4.29 -22.18
C VAL A 273 16.25 -4.05 -22.82
N ILE A 274 17.11 -3.24 -22.19
CA ILE A 274 18.48 -2.98 -22.67
C ILE A 274 19.26 -4.30 -22.74
N SER A 275 19.22 -5.10 -21.68
CA SER A 275 19.96 -6.37 -21.62
C SER A 275 19.54 -7.34 -22.73
N LEU A 276 18.24 -7.51 -22.94
CA LEU A 276 17.69 -8.37 -24.01
C LEU A 276 18.05 -7.84 -25.41
N SER A 277 18.06 -6.52 -25.58
CA SER A 277 18.44 -5.89 -26.85
C SER A 277 19.91 -6.10 -27.18
N LEU A 278 20.80 -5.96 -26.19
CA LEU A 278 22.23 -6.21 -26.35
C LEU A 278 22.52 -7.68 -26.68
N MET A 279 21.78 -8.63 -26.08
CA MET A 279 21.86 -10.05 -26.43
C MET A 279 21.45 -10.28 -27.89
N ALA A 280 20.31 -9.73 -28.32
CA ALA A 280 19.82 -9.87 -29.69
C ALA A 280 20.78 -9.27 -30.74
N MET A 281 21.53 -8.22 -30.39
CA MET A 281 22.53 -7.60 -31.24
C MET A 281 23.85 -8.39 -31.31
N GLY A 282 23.98 -9.50 -30.57
CA GLY A 282 25.21 -10.29 -30.52
C GLY A 282 26.39 -9.54 -29.88
N VAL A 283 26.12 -8.56 -29.02
CA VAL A 283 27.18 -7.78 -28.35
C VAL A 283 28.06 -8.73 -27.55
N VAL A 284 29.38 -8.64 -27.78
CA VAL A 284 30.38 -9.55 -27.23
C VAL A 284 30.25 -9.62 -25.72
N TYR A 285 30.14 -10.85 -25.20
CA TYR A 285 30.16 -11.14 -23.78
C TYR A 285 31.47 -10.63 -23.14
N ILE A 286 31.36 -9.65 -22.25
CA ILE A 286 32.49 -9.17 -21.45
C ILE A 286 32.40 -9.83 -20.07
N GLN A 287 33.30 -10.79 -19.82
CA GLN A 287 33.29 -11.58 -18.59
C GLN A 287 33.35 -10.72 -17.31
N SER A 288 34.15 -9.65 -17.30
CA SER A 288 34.26 -8.76 -16.14
C SER A 288 32.94 -8.04 -15.83
N VAL A 289 32.20 -7.61 -16.84
CA VAL A 289 30.87 -7.00 -16.69
C VAL A 289 29.87 -8.02 -16.16
N ALA A 290 29.90 -9.25 -16.65
CA ALA A 290 29.03 -10.32 -16.16
C ALA A 290 29.31 -10.68 -14.70
N ILE A 291 30.59 -10.76 -14.30
CA ILE A 291 30.99 -11.01 -12.90
C ILE A 291 30.53 -9.85 -12.00
N LEU A 292 30.73 -8.60 -12.43
CA LEU A 292 30.23 -7.44 -11.69
C LEU A 292 28.71 -7.48 -11.53
N GLY A 293 27.99 -7.83 -12.59
CA GLY A 293 26.54 -8.06 -12.55
C GLY A 293 26.16 -9.11 -11.51
N LEU A 294 26.82 -10.27 -11.50
CA LEU A 294 26.55 -11.35 -10.54
C LEU A 294 26.77 -10.86 -9.10
N ALA A 295 27.88 -10.16 -8.85
CA ALA A 295 28.21 -9.62 -7.54
C ALA A 295 27.17 -8.60 -7.07
N VAL A 296 26.74 -7.67 -7.94
CA VAL A 296 25.72 -6.67 -7.61
C VAL A 296 24.36 -7.33 -7.37
N THR A 297 23.97 -8.32 -8.17
CA THR A 297 22.73 -9.08 -7.96
C THR A 297 22.77 -9.86 -6.64
N ALA A 298 23.86 -10.57 -6.36
CA ALA A 298 24.02 -11.32 -5.12
C ALA A 298 23.98 -10.39 -3.89
N PHE A 299 24.65 -9.24 -3.96
CA PHE A 299 24.60 -8.22 -2.91
C PHE A 299 23.18 -7.68 -2.73
N GLY A 300 22.49 -7.31 -3.81
CA GLY A 300 21.12 -6.81 -3.76
C GLY A 300 20.14 -7.82 -3.16
N LEU A 301 20.21 -9.08 -3.59
CA LEU A 301 19.40 -10.17 -3.04
C LEU A 301 19.70 -10.40 -1.54
N SER A 302 20.97 -10.40 -1.16
CA SER A 302 21.37 -10.55 0.24
C SER A 302 20.88 -9.39 1.10
N ALA A 303 20.97 -8.15 0.60
CA ALA A 303 20.45 -6.97 1.27
C ALA A 303 18.93 -7.02 1.42
N SER A 304 18.19 -7.42 0.38
CA SER A 304 16.74 -7.59 0.45
C SER A 304 16.33 -8.69 1.43
N LEU A 305 16.97 -9.86 1.39
CA LEU A 305 16.70 -10.94 2.34
C LEU A 305 17.04 -10.53 3.77
N GLY A 306 18.18 -9.87 3.96
CA GLY A 306 18.60 -9.34 5.26
C GLY A 306 17.63 -8.30 5.81
N TYR A 307 17.14 -7.39 4.97
CA TYR A 307 16.12 -6.40 5.32
C TYR A 307 14.82 -7.07 5.78
N LEU A 308 14.32 -8.05 5.02
CA LEU A 308 13.10 -8.78 5.37
C LEU A 308 13.26 -9.62 6.65
N TYR A 309 14.42 -10.28 6.81
CA TYR A 309 14.74 -11.05 8.00
C TYR A 309 14.86 -10.17 9.24
N LEU A 310 15.58 -9.03 9.12
CA LEU A 310 15.72 -8.06 10.21
C LEU A 310 14.35 -7.57 10.69
N GLY A 311 13.42 -7.31 9.77
CA GLY A 311 12.05 -6.95 10.13
C GLY A 311 11.35 -8.02 10.97
N GLN A 312 11.60 -9.30 10.72
CA GLN A 312 11.04 -10.37 11.56
C GLN A 312 11.74 -10.47 12.92
N VAL A 313 13.07 -10.29 12.98
CA VAL A 313 13.82 -10.27 14.25
C VAL A 313 13.35 -9.13 15.16
N ILE A 314 13.17 -7.91 14.62
CA ILE A 314 12.68 -6.76 15.40
C ILE A 314 11.28 -7.04 15.97
N LEU A 315 10.46 -7.79 15.24
CA LEU A 315 9.11 -8.16 15.66
C LEU A 315 9.06 -9.45 16.51
N GLY A 316 10.19 -10.08 16.82
CA GLY A 316 10.24 -11.34 17.58
C GLY A 316 9.63 -12.53 16.83
N ARG A 317 9.75 -12.56 15.50
CA ARG A 317 9.17 -13.56 14.58
C ARG A 317 10.23 -14.35 13.81
N GLU A 318 11.49 -14.33 14.24
CA GLU A 318 12.61 -15.04 13.61
C GLU A 318 12.43 -16.57 13.59
N ASP A 319 11.74 -17.12 14.59
CA ASP A 319 11.45 -18.55 14.70
C ASP A 319 10.11 -18.93 14.04
N ALA A 320 9.45 -18.00 13.35
CA ALA A 320 8.16 -18.26 12.74
C ALA A 320 8.25 -19.43 11.73
N PRO A 321 7.29 -20.38 11.77
CA PRO A 321 7.34 -21.52 10.87
C PRO A 321 7.32 -21.06 9.42
N LYS A 322 8.06 -21.75 8.55
CA LYS A 322 8.16 -21.46 7.12
C LYS A 322 8.76 -20.08 6.77
N LEU A 323 9.44 -19.39 7.70
CA LEU A 323 10.08 -18.09 7.45
C LEU A 323 11.02 -18.12 6.25
N ALA A 324 11.91 -19.10 6.17
CA ALA A 324 12.86 -19.24 5.05
C ALA A 324 12.16 -19.24 3.69
N ARG A 325 11.03 -19.97 3.58
CA ARG A 325 10.22 -19.99 2.34
C ARG A 325 9.53 -18.65 2.10
N SER A 326 9.01 -17.99 3.14
CA SER A 326 8.46 -16.64 3.02
C SER A 326 9.49 -15.63 2.53
N LEU A 327 10.74 -15.68 3.03
CA LEU A 327 11.83 -14.79 2.61
C LEU A 327 12.15 -14.97 1.12
N LEU A 328 12.29 -16.20 0.66
CA LEU A 328 12.52 -16.49 -0.77
C LEU A 328 11.36 -16.01 -1.65
N LEU A 329 10.12 -16.30 -1.27
CA LEU A 329 8.94 -15.82 -2.00
C LEU A 329 8.77 -14.29 -1.91
N GLY A 330 9.29 -13.66 -0.86
CA GLY A 330 9.35 -12.21 -0.67
C GLY A 330 10.23 -11.50 -1.70
N ILE A 331 11.15 -12.21 -2.34
CA ILE A 331 11.91 -11.71 -3.49
C ILE A 331 11.17 -12.03 -4.80
N VAL A 332 10.64 -13.25 -4.92
CA VAL A 332 10.04 -13.75 -6.17
C VAL A 332 8.72 -13.05 -6.49
N PHE A 333 7.79 -12.92 -5.55
CA PHE A 333 6.46 -12.39 -5.88
C PHE A 333 6.49 -10.91 -6.30
N PRO A 334 7.24 -10.00 -5.63
CA PRO A 334 7.33 -8.61 -6.07
C PRO A 334 7.91 -8.46 -7.48
N SER A 335 8.87 -9.29 -7.89
CA SER A 335 9.45 -9.19 -9.24
C SER A 335 8.40 -9.43 -10.35
N GLY A 336 7.34 -10.18 -10.07
CA GLY A 336 6.20 -10.37 -10.97
C GLY A 336 5.32 -9.13 -11.19
N LEU A 337 5.51 -8.07 -10.40
CA LEU A 337 4.78 -6.81 -10.52
C LEU A 337 5.46 -5.79 -11.45
N ILE A 338 6.63 -6.13 -11.99
CA ILE A 338 7.47 -5.23 -12.79
C ILE A 338 6.73 -4.60 -13.97
N LEU A 339 5.92 -5.37 -14.71
CA LEU A 339 5.16 -4.87 -15.86
C LEU A 339 4.07 -3.88 -15.43
N ALA A 340 3.30 -4.23 -14.40
CA ALA A 340 2.20 -3.42 -13.90
C ALA A 340 2.68 -2.08 -13.34
N ASN A 341 3.73 -2.13 -12.51
CA ASN A 341 4.26 -0.97 -11.83
C ASN A 341 5.06 -0.07 -12.79
N SER A 342 5.81 -0.65 -13.74
CA SER A 342 6.50 0.16 -14.76
C SER A 342 5.52 0.93 -15.63
N ARG A 343 4.43 0.27 -16.06
CA ARG A 343 3.34 0.93 -16.77
C ARG A 343 2.70 2.04 -15.93
N ALA A 344 2.42 1.78 -14.66
CA ALA A 344 1.83 2.76 -13.74
C ALA A 344 2.71 4.01 -13.57
N THR A 345 4.03 3.84 -13.47
CA THR A 345 5.00 4.96 -13.45
C THR A 345 4.94 5.76 -14.74
N VAL A 346 5.01 5.10 -15.91
CA VAL A 346 4.97 5.79 -17.21
C VAL A 346 3.66 6.58 -17.37
N GLU A 347 2.52 5.98 -17.01
CA GLU A 347 1.22 6.66 -17.05
C GLU A 347 1.18 7.89 -16.13
N ALA A 348 1.81 7.83 -14.94
CA ALA A 348 1.87 8.97 -14.02
C ALA A 348 2.61 10.17 -14.62
N PHE A 349 3.70 9.91 -15.36
CA PHE A 349 4.49 10.96 -15.99
C PHE A 349 3.91 11.41 -17.35
N ALA A 350 3.27 10.52 -18.10
CA ALA A 350 2.73 10.79 -19.44
C ALA A 350 1.35 11.49 -19.44
N GLY A 351 0.61 11.49 -18.34
CA GLY A 351 -0.73 12.10 -18.29
C GLY A 351 -1.26 12.37 -16.89
N SER A 352 -2.43 13.03 -16.82
CA SER A 352 -3.10 13.45 -15.58
C SER A 352 -4.34 12.63 -15.22
N GLU A 353 -4.82 11.72 -16.09
CA GLU A 353 -6.05 11.00 -15.82
C GLU A 353 -5.91 10.01 -14.64
N MET A 354 -6.66 10.30 -13.58
CA MET A 354 -6.74 9.49 -12.38
C MET A 354 -7.80 8.40 -12.55
N VAL A 355 -7.37 7.23 -13.02
CA VAL A 355 -8.20 6.02 -12.97
C VAL A 355 -7.94 5.30 -11.66
N PHE A 356 -8.84 5.44 -10.69
CA PHE A 356 -8.80 4.66 -9.45
C PHE A 356 -9.42 3.28 -9.67
N THR A 357 -8.59 2.26 -9.82
CA THR A 357 -9.03 0.86 -9.77
C THR A 357 -9.04 0.37 -8.33
N ARG A 358 -10.20 -0.08 -7.81
CA ARG A 358 -10.36 -0.59 -6.43
C ARG A 358 -9.48 -1.82 -6.16
N THR A 359 -9.01 -1.96 -4.93
CA THR A 359 -8.42 -3.22 -4.44
C THR A 359 -9.56 -4.20 -4.18
N LEU A 360 -9.38 -5.47 -4.52
CA LEU A 360 -10.38 -6.50 -4.26
C LEU A 360 -10.38 -6.89 -2.79
N ARG A 361 -11.57 -7.06 -2.22
CA ARG A 361 -11.78 -7.56 -0.87
C ARG A 361 -11.60 -9.09 -0.79
N ALA A 362 -11.55 -9.60 0.44
CA ALA A 362 -11.68 -11.03 0.70
C ALA A 362 -12.95 -11.59 0.05
N GLY A 363 -12.79 -12.64 -0.75
CA GLY A 363 -13.90 -13.28 -1.48
C GLY A 363 -14.48 -12.50 -2.68
N GLU A 364 -14.01 -11.29 -3.00
CA GLU A 364 -14.48 -10.54 -4.17
C GLU A 364 -13.88 -11.02 -5.49
N ARG A 365 -14.69 -10.94 -6.56
CA ARG A 365 -14.24 -11.25 -7.92
C ARG A 365 -13.60 -10.04 -8.58
N TYR A 366 -12.51 -10.27 -9.30
CA TYR A 366 -11.89 -9.25 -10.13
C TYR A 366 -12.72 -8.94 -11.38
N VAL A 367 -13.12 -7.68 -11.53
CA VAL A 367 -13.95 -7.21 -12.67
C VAL A 367 -13.11 -6.58 -13.80
N GLY A 368 -11.77 -6.59 -13.72
CA GLY A 368 -10.91 -6.07 -14.79
C GLY A 368 -10.59 -7.09 -15.89
N SER A 369 -9.93 -6.66 -16.96
CA SER A 369 -9.55 -7.50 -18.12
C SER A 369 -8.29 -8.34 -17.90
N TRP A 370 -7.50 -8.02 -16.87
CA TRP A 370 -6.25 -8.74 -16.59
C TRP A 370 -6.50 -10.17 -16.10
N ARG A 371 -5.75 -11.13 -16.66
CA ARG A 371 -5.87 -12.57 -16.39
C ARG A 371 -4.50 -13.27 -16.28
N GLY A 372 -3.42 -12.50 -16.07
CA GLY A 372 -2.05 -13.04 -15.97
C GLY A 372 -1.34 -13.35 -17.28
N GLY A 373 -2.01 -13.20 -18.43
CA GLY A 373 -1.44 -13.51 -19.75
C GLY A 373 -0.11 -12.80 -20.07
N PRO A 374 -0.02 -11.46 -19.98
CA PRO A 374 1.22 -10.74 -20.31
C PRO A 374 2.41 -11.19 -19.45
N GLU A 375 2.20 -11.36 -18.15
CA GLU A 375 3.22 -11.83 -17.21
C GLU A 375 3.63 -13.28 -17.51
N LEU A 376 2.70 -14.18 -17.81
CA LEU A 376 3.01 -15.56 -18.22
C LEU A 376 3.80 -15.62 -19.52
N VAL A 377 3.39 -14.86 -20.54
CA VAL A 377 4.07 -14.84 -21.85
C VAL A 377 5.50 -14.34 -21.68
N ALA A 378 5.68 -13.20 -21.01
CA ALA A 378 7.03 -12.68 -20.72
C ALA A 378 7.84 -13.68 -19.86
N GLY A 379 7.21 -14.29 -18.86
CA GLY A 379 7.83 -15.27 -17.98
C GLY A 379 8.19 -16.62 -18.63
N VAL A 380 7.68 -16.93 -19.82
CA VAL A 380 8.06 -18.17 -20.54
C VAL A 380 9.00 -17.85 -21.68
N VAL A 381 8.72 -16.80 -22.46
CA VAL A 381 9.47 -16.47 -23.67
C VAL A 381 10.85 -15.90 -23.34
N LEU A 382 10.97 -15.03 -22.34
CA LEU A 382 12.24 -14.35 -22.04
C LEU A 382 13.36 -15.30 -21.59
N PRO A 383 13.11 -16.30 -20.72
CA PRO A 383 14.13 -17.31 -20.41
C PRO A 383 14.55 -18.11 -21.63
N ILE A 384 13.60 -18.56 -22.46
CA ILE A 384 13.91 -19.36 -23.66
C ILE A 384 14.88 -18.58 -24.54
N PHE A 385 14.58 -17.32 -24.83
CA PHE A 385 15.47 -16.43 -25.57
C PHE A 385 16.83 -16.24 -24.88
N ALA A 386 16.85 -15.96 -23.57
CA ALA A 386 18.11 -15.75 -22.85
C ALA A 386 19.00 -17.00 -22.84
N PHE A 387 18.40 -18.20 -22.71
CA PHE A 387 19.13 -19.47 -22.76
C PHE A 387 19.65 -19.79 -24.16
N THR A 388 18.94 -19.42 -25.23
CA THR A 388 19.40 -19.62 -26.60
C THR A 388 20.54 -18.69 -26.98
N GLU A 389 20.53 -17.45 -26.50
CA GLU A 389 21.55 -16.45 -26.82
C GLU A 389 22.79 -16.56 -25.92
N GLN A 390 22.59 -16.64 -24.59
CA GLN A 390 23.68 -16.57 -23.61
C GLN A 390 23.40 -17.40 -22.34
N ALA A 391 23.60 -18.72 -22.42
CA ALA A 391 23.34 -19.65 -21.32
C ALA A 391 24.02 -19.29 -19.97
N TRP A 392 25.17 -18.61 -20.00
CA TRP A 392 25.90 -18.18 -18.79
C TRP A 392 25.24 -17.01 -18.05
N SER A 393 24.49 -16.15 -18.75
CA SER A 393 23.76 -15.00 -18.17
C SER A 393 22.27 -15.29 -17.96
N ALA A 394 21.76 -16.43 -18.45
CA ALA A 394 20.38 -16.85 -18.24
C ALA A 394 19.94 -16.99 -16.76
N PRO A 395 20.80 -17.41 -15.79
CA PRO A 395 20.42 -17.47 -14.37
C PRO A 395 19.95 -16.13 -13.77
N PHE A 396 20.41 -14.98 -14.30
CA PHE A 396 19.96 -13.66 -13.87
C PHE A 396 18.47 -13.43 -14.16
N PHE A 397 17.96 -14.00 -15.25
CA PHE A 397 16.56 -13.86 -15.62
C PHE A 397 15.66 -14.76 -14.80
N VAL A 398 16.17 -15.88 -14.26
CA VAL A 398 15.35 -16.88 -13.57
C VAL A 398 14.58 -16.28 -12.40
N PHE A 399 15.17 -15.41 -11.58
CA PHE A 399 14.46 -14.79 -10.44
C PHE A 399 13.41 -13.76 -10.87
N ALA A 400 13.74 -12.91 -11.85
CA ALA A 400 12.82 -11.92 -12.38
C ALA A 400 11.62 -12.59 -13.08
N VAL A 401 11.91 -13.66 -13.81
CA VAL A 401 10.94 -14.43 -14.56
C VAL A 401 10.11 -15.35 -13.65
N ALA A 402 10.70 -15.94 -12.61
CA ALA A 402 9.95 -16.72 -11.63
C ALA A 402 8.82 -15.91 -11.00
N GLY A 403 9.02 -14.61 -10.76
CA GLY A 403 7.97 -13.72 -10.31
C GLY A 403 6.88 -13.51 -11.35
N LEU A 404 7.26 -13.22 -12.60
CA LEU A 404 6.32 -13.07 -13.72
C LEU A 404 5.46 -14.33 -13.91
N VAL A 405 6.09 -15.51 -13.90
CA VAL A 405 5.38 -16.80 -13.97
C VAL A 405 4.47 -16.99 -12.77
N SER A 406 4.94 -16.70 -11.55
CA SER A 406 4.15 -16.88 -10.32
C SER A 406 2.89 -16.01 -10.33
N ILE A 407 3.05 -14.70 -10.58
CA ILE A 407 1.93 -13.75 -10.60
C ILE A 407 1.00 -14.01 -11.77
N GLY A 408 1.57 -14.32 -12.94
CA GLY A 408 0.80 -14.71 -14.11
C GLY A 408 -0.03 -15.97 -13.89
N ALA A 409 0.56 -17.01 -13.30
CA ALA A 409 -0.11 -18.27 -13.00
C ALA A 409 -1.22 -18.09 -11.96
N MET A 410 -0.99 -17.29 -10.91
CA MET A 410 -2.04 -16.95 -9.93
C MET A 410 -3.20 -16.18 -10.58
N GLY A 411 -2.90 -15.29 -11.52
CA GLY A 411 -3.91 -14.58 -12.31
C GLY A 411 -4.75 -15.52 -13.17
N TRP A 412 -4.09 -16.46 -13.84
CA TRP A 412 -4.74 -17.47 -14.69
C TRP A 412 -5.59 -18.44 -13.87
N SER A 413 -5.06 -19.00 -12.78
CA SER A 413 -5.80 -19.92 -11.92
C SER A 413 -7.04 -19.26 -11.31
N GLY A 414 -6.92 -18.00 -10.88
CA GLY A 414 -8.04 -17.22 -10.38
C GLY A 414 -9.14 -17.03 -11.43
N ALA A 415 -8.76 -16.85 -12.70
CA ALA A 415 -9.72 -16.75 -13.80
C ALA A 415 -10.46 -18.05 -14.11
N VAL A 416 -9.75 -19.19 -14.10
CA VAL A 416 -10.32 -20.52 -14.36
C VAL A 416 -11.28 -20.95 -13.23
N VAL A 417 -10.94 -20.64 -11.98
CA VAL A 417 -11.83 -20.91 -10.84
C VAL A 417 -13.10 -20.04 -10.91
N ALA A 418 -13.00 -18.80 -11.41
CA ALA A 418 -14.15 -17.94 -11.61
C ALA A 418 -15.09 -18.46 -12.72
N SER A 419 -14.55 -18.91 -13.86
CA SER A 419 -15.35 -19.42 -14.99
C SER A 419 -16.07 -20.74 -14.68
N SER A 420 -15.45 -21.64 -13.90
CA SER A 420 -16.05 -22.91 -13.48
C SER A 420 -17.21 -22.74 -12.49
N ARG A 421 -17.14 -21.76 -11.59
CA ARG A 421 -18.25 -21.41 -10.69
C ARG A 421 -19.45 -20.81 -11.44
N ASP A 422 -19.22 -20.07 -12.52
CA ASP A 422 -20.29 -19.50 -13.34
C ASP A 422 -21.01 -20.56 -14.20
N GLY A 423 -20.31 -21.64 -14.59
CA GLY A 423 -20.94 -22.83 -15.17
C GLY A 423 -21.92 -23.51 -14.22
N LEU A 424 -21.51 -23.70 -12.96
CA LEU A 424 -22.34 -24.34 -11.91
C LEU A 424 -23.54 -23.48 -11.44
N VAL A 425 -23.47 -22.15 -11.61
CA VAL A 425 -24.61 -21.25 -11.33
C VAL A 425 -25.57 -21.20 -12.52
N ARG A 426 -25.08 -21.27 -13.77
CA ARG A 426 -25.93 -21.34 -14.96
C ARG A 426 -26.71 -22.65 -15.07
N ASP A 427 -26.15 -23.77 -14.62
CA ASP A 427 -26.86 -25.05 -14.61
C ASP A 427 -27.94 -25.14 -13.52
N ARG A 428 -27.85 -24.34 -12.46
CA ARG A 428 -28.90 -24.25 -11.42
C ARG A 428 -30.11 -23.39 -11.77
N TYR A 429 -30.06 -22.67 -12.90
CA TYR A 429 -31.20 -21.92 -13.45
C TYR A 429 -31.79 -22.57 -14.71
N LYS A 430 -31.37 -23.80 -15.03
CA LYS A 430 -31.88 -24.58 -16.17
C LYS A 430 -32.51 -25.93 -15.78
N SER A 431 -32.71 -26.21 -14.49
CA SER A 431 -33.46 -27.38 -14.01
C SER A 431 -34.81 -26.98 -13.43
#